data_AF-A0A3L8C706-F1
#
_entry.id   AF-A0A3L8C706-F1
#
_cell.length_a   1.000
_cell.length_b   1.000
_cell.length_c   1.000
_cell.angle_alpha   90.00
_cell.angle_beta   90.00
_cell.angle_gamma   90.00
#
_symmetry.space_group_name_H-M   'P 1'
#
loop_
_entity.id
_entity.type
_entity.pdbx_description
1 polymer ?
#
loop_
_entity_poly.entity_id
_entity_poly.type
_entity_poly.pdbx_seq_one_letter_code
_entity_poly.pdbx_strand_id
1 'polypeptide(L)' 'MLISLFFFGNPDRGDDAAGETLYRWAQDYFSDHSRLADGLELRLTYDFQLEPEHIFDLDGSDLGIFID' A
#
# COMPACT_ATOMS: atom_id res chain seq x y z
N MET A 1 11.68 -10.99 1.83
CA MET A 1 10.37 -11.08 1.15
C MET A 1 9.84 -9.68 1.01
N LEU A 2 9.60 -9.24 -0.22
CA LEU A 2 9.05 -7.93 -0.52
C LEU A 2 7.54 -8.03 -0.74
N ILE A 3 6.78 -7.24 0.01
CA ILE A 3 5.33 -7.13 -0.12
C ILE A 3 4.97 -5.73 -0.62
N SER A 4 4.31 -5.63 -1.76
CA SER A 4 3.72 -4.38 -2.24
C SER A 4 2.30 -4.24 -1.70
N LEU A 5 2.02 -3.18 -0.95
CA LEU A 5 0.70 -2.79 -0.51
C LEU A 5 0.24 -1.61 -1.36
N PHE A 6 -0.90 -1.78 -2.00
CA PHE A 6 -1.53 -0.77 -2.83
C PHE A 6 -2.79 -0.29 -2.15
N PHE A 7 -2.86 1.01 -1.91
CA PHE A 7 -4.00 1.68 -1.33
C PHE A 7 -4.70 2.50 -2.40
N PHE A 8 -6.00 2.33 -2.55
CA PHE A 8 -6.82 3.03 -3.54
C PHE A 8 -7.97 3.76 -2.85
N GLY A 9 -8.45 4.82 -3.49
CA GLY A 9 -9.60 5.51 -2.98
C GLY A 9 -9.65 6.96 -3.44
N ASN A 10 -10.87 7.46 -3.60
CA ASN A 10 -11.12 8.85 -3.97
C ASN A 10 -11.44 9.71 -2.72
N PRO A 11 -10.56 10.65 -2.35
CA PRO A 11 -10.79 11.55 -1.21
C PRO A 11 -12.08 12.37 -1.30
N ASP A 12 -12.58 12.63 -2.51
CA ASP A 12 -13.79 13.42 -2.75
C ASP A 12 -15.08 12.59 -2.69
N ARG A 13 -14.99 11.27 -2.44
CA ARG A 13 -16.14 10.33 -2.42
C ARG A 13 -16.45 9.75 -1.03
N GLY A 14 -16.16 10.50 0.03
CA GLY A 14 -16.54 10.12 1.39
C GLY A 14 -15.73 8.93 1.88
N ASP A 15 -16.39 7.82 2.22
CA ASP A 15 -15.73 6.63 2.77
C ASP A 15 -14.81 5.92 1.76
N ASP A 16 -14.98 6.20 0.46
CA ASP A 16 -14.04 5.81 -0.60
C ASP A 16 -12.63 6.38 -0.37
N ALA A 17 -12.47 7.38 0.52
CA ALA A 17 -11.17 7.91 0.95
C ALA A 17 -10.42 7.00 1.93
N ALA A 18 -10.98 5.82 2.27
CA ALA A 18 -10.41 4.91 3.25
C ALA A 18 -8.97 4.51 2.92
N GLY A 19 -8.65 4.25 1.64
CA GLY A 19 -7.29 3.91 1.24
C GLY A 19 -6.26 4.98 1.57
N GLU A 20 -6.56 6.28 1.39
CA GLU A 20 -5.65 7.36 1.78
C GLU A 20 -5.38 7.34 3.29
N THR A 21 -6.45 7.15 4.08
CA THR A 21 -6.35 7.10 5.54
C THR A 21 -5.52 5.90 6.00
N LEU A 22 -5.74 4.73 5.41
CA LEU A 22 -5.01 3.51 5.70
C LEU A 22 -3.56 3.58 5.22
N TYR A 23 -3.29 4.23 4.08
CA TYR A 23 -1.94 4.46 3.59
C TYR A 23 -1.13 5.30 4.57
N ARG A 24 -1.67 6.44 5.02
CA ARG A 24 -1.01 7.31 6.02
C ARG A 24 -0.78 6.56 7.33
N TRP A 25 -1.79 5.81 7.79
CA TRP A 25 -1.64 4.96 8.96
C TRP A 25 -0.53 3.92 8.78
N ALA A 26 -0.44 3.26 7.63
CA ALA A 26 0.57 2.25 7.36
C ALA A 26 1.98 2.84 7.32
N GLN A 27 2.16 4.00 6.68
CA GLN A 27 3.43 4.72 6.68
C GLN A 27 3.91 5.02 8.11
N ASP A 28 3.03 5.57 8.95
CA ASP A 28 3.35 5.88 10.33
C ASP A 28 3.58 4.61 11.16
N TYR A 29 2.71 3.62 11.01
CA TYR A 29 2.74 2.40 11.80
C TYR A 29 3.98 1.56 11.51
N PHE A 30 4.40 1.45 10.23
CA PHE A 30 5.56 0.66 9.82
C PHE A 30 6.86 1.47 9.71
N SER A 31 6.85 2.77 10.06
CA SER A 31 8.08 3.55 10.24
C SER A 31 9.02 2.91 11.28
N ASP A 32 8.44 2.26 12.29
CA ASP A 32 9.10 1.40 13.24
C ASP A 32 9.30 -0.01 12.65
N HIS A 33 10.49 -0.26 12.14
CA HIS A 33 10.84 -1.52 11.48
C HIS A 33 10.81 -2.73 12.42
N SER A 34 10.83 -2.52 13.75
CA SER A 34 10.70 -3.64 14.71
C SER A 34 9.31 -4.30 14.71
N ARG A 35 8.33 -3.65 14.07
CA ARG A 35 6.98 -4.19 13.88
C ARG A 35 6.85 -5.14 12.70
N LEU A 36 7.90 -5.24 11.88
CA LEU A 36 7.98 -6.19 10.77
C LEU A 36 8.79 -7.41 11.23
N ALA A 37 8.39 -8.58 10.75
CA ALA A 37 9.20 -9.78 10.93
C ALA A 37 10.54 -9.62 10.17
N ASP A 38 11.60 -10.20 10.70
CA ASP A 38 12.93 -10.13 10.08
C ASP A 38 12.90 -10.61 8.63
N GLY A 39 13.53 -9.81 7.75
CA GLY A 39 13.61 -10.10 6.31
C GLY A 39 12.34 -9.81 5.52
N LEU A 40 11.32 -9.19 6.14
CA LEU A 40 10.13 -8.70 5.46
C LEU A 40 10.28 -7.20 5.17
N GLU A 41 10.06 -6.82 3.91
CA GLU A 41 10.10 -5.45 3.44
C GLU A 41 8.73 -5.06 2.86
N LEU A 42 8.32 -3.82 3.11
CA LEU A 42 7.07 -3.28 2.58
C LEU A 42 7.35 -2.18 1.55
N ARG A 43 6.69 -2.26 0.41
CA ARG A 43 6.54 -1.16 -0.54
C ARG A 43 5.10 -0.66 -0.46
N LEU A 44 4.91 0.60 -0.11
CA LEU A 44 3.57 1.19 0.01
C LEU A 44 3.33 2.11 -1.19
N THR A 45 2.24 1.89 -1.91
CA THR A 45 1.80 2.71 -3.05
C THR A 45 0.38 3.21 -2.78
N TYR A 46 0.12 4.49 -3.00
CA TYR A 46 -1.23 5.04 -2.95
C TYR A 46 -1.56 5.72 -4.28
N ASP A 47 -2.75 5.44 -4.80
CA ASP A 47 -3.30 6.13 -5.97
C ASP A 47 -4.83 6.30 -5.81
N PHE A 48 -5.42 7.14 -6.63
CA PHE A 48 -6.85 7.41 -6.61
C PHE A 48 -7.70 6.25 -7.12
N GLN A 49 -7.16 5.47 -8.06
CA GLN A 49 -7.83 4.34 -8.69
C GLN A 49 -6.79 3.31 -9.13
N LEU A 50 -7.16 2.03 -9.12
CA LEU A 50 -6.33 0.96 -9.68
C LEU A 50 -6.29 1.06 -11.21
N GLU A 51 -5.11 1.35 -11.74
CA GLU A 51 -4.82 1.35 -13.18
C GLU A 51 -3.91 0.17 -13.62
N PRO A 52 -3.99 -0.28 -14.89
CA PRO A 52 -3.15 -1.36 -15.42
C PRO A 52 -1.64 -1.14 -15.26
N GLU A 53 -1.19 0.12 -15.24
CA GLU A 53 0.21 0.52 -15.09
C GLU A 53 0.82 0.07 -13.76
N HIS A 54 0.01 -0.18 -12.73
CA HIS A 54 0.50 -0.73 -11.45
C HIS A 54 1.07 -2.14 -11.56
N ILE A 55 0.91 -2.81 -12.71
CA ILE A 55 1.64 -4.06 -12.99
C ILE A 55 3.16 -3.87 -12.87
N PHE A 56 3.67 -2.68 -13.16
CA PHE A 56 5.11 -2.37 -13.05
C PHE A 56 5.52 -2.14 -11.59
N ASP A 57 4.62 -1.69 -10.73
CA ASP A 57 4.87 -1.51 -9.29
C ASP A 57 4.95 -2.84 -8.53
N LEU A 58 4.45 -3.92 -9.13
CA LEU A 58 4.58 -5.29 -8.64
C LEU A 58 5.93 -5.93 -8.97
N ASP A 59 6.74 -5.32 -9.84
CA ASP A 59 8.00 -5.92 -10.26
C ASP A 59 8.95 -6.11 -9.07
N GLY A 60 9.50 -7.31 -8.98
CA GLY A 60 10.35 -7.78 -7.90
C GLY A 60 9.64 -8.09 -6.57
N SER A 61 8.33 -7.88 -6.46
CA SER A 61 7.58 -8.21 -5.25
C SER A 61 7.18 -9.68 -5.20
N ASP A 62 7.28 -10.28 -4.01
CA ASP A 62 6.86 -11.66 -3.75
C ASP A 62 5.33 -11.76 -3.54
N LEU A 63 4.71 -10.67 -3.09
CA LEU A 63 3.28 -10.57 -2.80
C LEU A 63 2.75 -9.15 -3.06
N GLY A 64 1.57 -9.06 -3.68
CA GLY A 64 0.79 -7.82 -3.79
C GLY A 64 -0.47 -7.89 -2.93
N ILE A 65 -0.75 -6.84 -2.16
CA ILE A 65 -1.98 -6.66 -1.38
C ILE A 65 -2.66 -5.39 -1.87
N PHE A 66 -3.92 -5.50 -2.30
CA PHE A 66 -4.72 -4.38 -2.80
C PHE A 66 -5.77 -4.02 -1.75
N ILE A 67 -5.86 -2.74 -1.41
CA ILE A 67 -6.69 -2.18 -0.34
C ILE A 67 -7.47 -1.02 -0.97
N ASP A 68 -8.78 -1.16 -1.03
CA ASP A 68 -9.75 -0.20 -1.56
C ASP A 68 -10.83 0.01 -0.49
#